data_AF-A0A498ADZ7-F1
#
_entry.id   AF-A0A498ADZ7-F1
#
_cell.length_a   1.000
_cell.length_b   1.000
_cell.length_c   1.000
_cell.angle_alpha   90.00
_cell.angle_beta   90.00
_cell.angle_gamma   90.00
#
_symmetry.space_group_name_H-M   'P 1'
#
loop_
_entity.id
_entity.type
_entity.pdbx_description
1 polymer ?
#
loop_
_entity_poly.entity_id
_entity_poly.type
_entity_poly.pdbx_seq_one_letter_code
_entity_poly.pdbx_strand_id
1 'polypeptide(L)'
;MTMVPTAPADPVRALAGRSGRPAAGRTAASADQGRRTLWIVRRYPVTVVVLAPYALLIVPLSVLYANPDTAFLLRLLGTALIGTLVVETAAHLVRGRPRWRPGIGAVNASYRHVYLAARVVAVVSVVAAVTGAQAGHGTIFAQVTAEATSPIARFTSLAAGWSYLALALLIASFLGGHATRWRALCWVGFLVAGQVVTVGLTGITSPAFGYLSFVAGAGAVCGLLRAREVIVVGVVLLVAWPTLFALRNEMRMEGGVSVAADISAVDRLRLDLQLAEAARHDVPVDVGQPGITEYARYGLVPRLLDPDRPPLSTGMQINLYLGGSATSAYSFLALGNVYFLDGWLGVPLYYAGWTLVAILLLRAKGSPGPARLSLFCFVLAGPLLWSSSHPDSMIGFLQHTVAALPVLLLLRYTRGRARGRHAAEAGPRRPLGLLKPAEPCFNGR
;
A
#
# COMPACT_ATOMS: atom_id res chain seq x y z
N MET A 1 66.99 33.40 -7.13
CA MET A 1 67.40 34.53 -6.26
C MET A 1 66.17 35.40 -6.12
N THR A 2 65.49 35.49 -4.98
CA THR A 2 65.98 35.81 -3.63
C THR A 2 65.00 35.23 -2.59
N MET A 3 65.55 34.72 -1.49
CA MET A 3 64.85 34.59 -0.20
C MET A 3 64.49 36.00 0.32
N VAL A 4 63.45 36.20 1.13
CA VAL A 4 63.51 36.20 2.62
C VAL A 4 62.11 36.56 3.19
N PRO A 5 61.78 36.16 4.45
CA PRO A 5 60.44 35.94 5.00
C PRO A 5 59.94 37.05 5.95
N THR A 6 58.72 36.91 6.50
CA THR A 6 58.33 37.33 7.89
C THR A 6 56.86 36.96 8.21
N ALA A 7 56.66 36.24 9.32
CA ALA A 7 55.42 36.23 10.14
C ALA A 7 55.47 37.43 11.13
N PRO A 8 54.45 37.81 11.99
CA PRO A 8 53.39 37.00 12.61
C PRO A 8 52.01 37.68 12.94
N ALA A 9 51.08 36.87 13.48
CA ALA A 9 50.04 37.09 14.52
C ALA A 9 49.04 38.30 14.55
N ASP A 10 47.73 37.95 14.49
CA ASP A 10 46.53 38.37 15.29
C ASP A 10 46.18 39.87 15.52
N PRO A 11 44.94 40.30 15.93
CA PRO A 11 43.74 39.56 16.34
C PRO A 11 42.37 40.08 15.78
N VAL A 12 41.33 39.28 16.00
CA VAL A 12 39.95 39.65 16.43
C VAL A 12 39.43 41.06 16.10
N ARG A 13 38.42 41.14 15.22
CA ARG A 13 37.38 42.18 15.32
C ARG A 13 35.97 41.57 15.30
N ALA A 14 35.29 41.81 16.40
CA ALA A 14 33.93 41.43 16.71
C ALA A 14 32.92 42.00 15.71
N LEU A 15 31.98 41.16 15.30
CA LEU A 15 30.63 41.57 14.89
C LEU A 15 29.64 40.71 15.67
N ALA A 16 29.51 41.06 16.94
CA ALA A 16 28.30 40.80 17.70
C ALA A 16 27.17 41.71 17.15
N GLY A 17 25.94 41.20 17.12
CA GLY A 17 24.76 42.07 17.13
C GLY A 17 23.77 41.90 15.98
N ARG A 18 23.22 40.69 15.78
CA ARG A 18 21.81 40.59 15.37
C ARG A 18 21.16 39.35 15.97
N SER A 19 20.76 39.51 17.22
CA SER A 19 19.83 38.61 17.92
C SER A 19 18.46 38.67 17.24
N GLY A 20 18.32 37.96 16.13
CA GLY A 20 17.02 37.57 15.60
C GLY A 20 16.41 36.53 16.53
N ARG A 21 15.49 36.96 17.40
CA ARG A 21 14.57 36.08 18.13
C ARG A 21 13.98 35.08 17.12
N PRO A 22 14.20 33.76 17.23
CA PRO A 22 13.49 32.83 16.39
C PRO A 22 12.01 32.88 16.78
N ALA A 23 11.15 33.01 15.77
CA ALA A 23 9.70 32.90 15.90
C ALA A 23 9.31 31.51 16.43
N ALA A 24 9.41 31.32 17.75
CA ALA A 24 9.19 30.06 18.45
C ALA A 24 7.72 29.61 18.51
N GLY A 25 6.79 30.41 17.99
CA GLY A 25 5.35 30.12 18.06
C GLY A 25 4.78 29.21 16.97
N ARG A 26 5.36 29.18 15.75
CA ARG A 26 4.79 28.42 14.61
C ARG A 26 5.38 27.01 14.41
N THR A 27 6.53 26.70 15.01
CA THR A 27 7.18 25.39 14.89
C THR A 27 6.70 24.39 15.94
N ALA A 28 6.30 24.83 17.13
CA ALA A 28 5.83 23.94 18.19
C ALA A 28 4.45 23.31 17.88
N ALA A 29 3.50 24.10 17.38
CA ALA A 29 2.16 23.62 17.03
C ALA A 29 2.17 22.65 15.83
N SER A 30 2.99 22.94 14.80
CA SER A 30 3.16 22.04 13.65
C SER A 30 3.91 20.75 13.99
N ALA A 31 4.86 20.81 14.93
CA ALA A 31 5.55 19.63 15.44
C ALA A 31 4.61 18.73 16.28
N ASP A 32 3.76 19.32 17.13
CA ASP A 32 2.84 18.55 17.98
C ASP A 32 1.69 17.91 17.16
N GLN A 33 1.15 18.64 16.17
CA GLN A 33 0.12 18.10 15.26
C GLN A 33 0.66 16.97 14.39
N GLY A 34 1.87 17.11 13.84
CA GLY A 34 2.54 16.03 13.12
C GLY A 34 2.78 14.79 13.99
N ARG A 35 3.04 14.97 15.29
CA ARG A 35 3.24 13.87 16.25
C ARG A 35 1.93 13.14 16.57
N ARG A 36 0.81 13.87 16.69
CA ARG A 36 -0.54 13.32 16.92
C ARG A 36 -1.08 12.56 15.71
N THR A 37 -0.96 13.09 14.50
CA THR A 37 -1.42 12.39 13.28
C THR A 37 -0.63 11.10 13.06
N LEU A 38 0.69 11.13 13.26
CA LEU A 38 1.52 9.91 13.22
C LEU A 38 1.15 8.89 14.31
N TRP A 39 0.58 9.33 15.43
CA TRP A 39 0.17 8.43 16.50
C TRP A 39 -1.04 7.59 16.11
N ILE A 40 -2.06 8.19 15.48
CA ILE A 40 -3.27 7.48 15.04
C ILE A 40 -2.93 6.44 13.98
N VAL A 41 -2.17 6.82 12.94
CA VAL A 41 -1.72 5.89 11.88
C VAL A 41 -0.91 4.72 12.44
N ARG A 42 -0.13 4.95 13.52
CA ARG A 42 0.65 3.90 14.17
C ARG A 42 -0.19 2.98 15.04
N ARG A 43 -1.26 3.51 15.63
CA ARG A 43 -2.13 2.76 16.53
C ARG A 43 -3.16 1.95 15.74
N TYR A 44 -3.78 2.55 14.73
CA TYR A 44 -4.85 1.96 13.92
C TYR A 44 -4.49 1.96 12.42
N PRO A 45 -3.37 1.32 12.01
CA PRO A 45 -2.93 1.36 10.62
C PRO A 45 -3.96 0.82 9.64
N VAL A 46 -4.69 -0.25 9.99
CA VAL A 46 -5.68 -0.83 9.08
C VAL A 46 -6.91 0.05 8.98
N THR A 47 -7.46 0.49 10.12
CA THR A 47 -8.60 1.41 10.14
C THR A 47 -8.32 2.66 9.32
N VAL A 48 -7.11 3.25 9.44
CA VAL A 48 -6.75 4.44 8.66
C VAL A 48 -6.66 4.15 7.17
N VAL A 49 -6.07 3.02 6.77
CA VAL A 49 -5.98 2.65 5.35
C VAL A 49 -7.36 2.42 4.74
N VAL A 50 -8.28 1.80 5.49
CA VAL A 50 -9.67 1.62 5.05
C VAL A 50 -10.39 2.98 5.00
N LEU A 51 -10.26 3.82 6.03
CA LEU A 51 -10.95 5.10 6.13
C LEU A 51 -10.50 6.13 5.08
N ALA A 52 -9.19 6.25 4.86
CA ALA A 52 -8.59 7.34 4.09
C ALA A 52 -9.22 7.56 2.69
N PRO A 53 -9.37 6.55 1.82
CA PRO A 53 -9.97 6.77 0.50
C PRO A 53 -11.41 7.26 0.59
N TYR A 54 -12.23 6.73 1.51
CA TYR A 54 -13.62 7.17 1.66
C TYR A 54 -13.72 8.59 2.25
N ALA A 55 -12.92 8.89 3.27
CA ALA A 55 -12.91 10.20 3.91
C ALA A 55 -12.36 11.31 3.00
N LEU A 56 -11.43 10.98 2.09
CA LEU A 56 -10.79 11.97 1.22
C LEU A 56 -11.48 12.12 -0.14
N LEU A 57 -12.01 11.03 -0.70
CA LEU A 57 -12.50 11.03 -2.09
C LEU A 57 -14.01 10.85 -2.20
N ILE A 58 -14.67 10.17 -1.26
CA ILE A 58 -16.06 9.73 -1.45
C ILE A 58 -17.03 10.60 -0.63
N VAL A 59 -16.80 10.69 0.68
CA VAL A 59 -17.65 11.47 1.59
C VAL A 59 -17.67 12.97 1.23
N PRO A 60 -16.52 13.63 0.92
CA PRO A 60 -16.58 15.03 0.52
C PRO A 60 -17.40 15.25 -0.74
N LEU A 61 -17.29 14.37 -1.73
CA LEU A 61 -18.07 14.48 -2.97
C LEU A 61 -19.55 14.21 -2.73
N SER A 62 -19.91 13.24 -1.90
CA SER A 62 -21.32 12.97 -1.58
C SER A 62 -21.99 14.17 -0.91
N VAL A 63 -21.28 14.88 -0.01
CA VAL A 63 -21.78 16.09 0.65
C VAL A 63 -21.83 17.28 -0.31
N LEU A 64 -20.75 17.52 -1.07
CA LEU A 64 -20.66 18.65 -2.00
C LEU A 64 -21.73 18.59 -3.09
N TYR A 65 -22.06 17.38 -3.57
CA TYR A 65 -23.06 17.16 -4.61
C TYR A 65 -24.42 16.72 -4.05
N ALA A 66 -24.67 16.90 -2.75
CA ALA A 66 -25.95 16.61 -2.09
C ALA A 66 -26.54 15.23 -2.46
N ASN A 67 -25.71 14.20 -2.45
CA ASN A 67 -26.12 12.84 -2.81
C ASN A 67 -27.19 12.34 -1.81
N PRO A 68 -28.38 11.92 -2.27
CA PRO A 68 -29.48 11.47 -1.39
C PRO A 68 -29.10 10.26 -0.53
N ASP A 69 -28.18 9.42 -1.02
CA ASP A 69 -27.76 8.19 -0.34
C ASP A 69 -26.58 8.42 0.62
N THR A 70 -26.23 9.67 0.93
CA THR A 70 -25.12 9.99 1.85
C THR A 70 -25.24 9.27 3.20
N ALA A 71 -26.46 9.14 3.73
CA ALA A 71 -26.70 8.41 4.98
C ALA A 71 -26.36 6.91 4.85
N PHE A 72 -26.70 6.28 3.72
CA PHE A 72 -26.33 4.90 3.42
C PHE A 72 -24.80 4.74 3.33
N LEU A 73 -24.13 5.63 2.59
CA LEU A 73 -22.67 5.63 2.46
C LEU A 73 -21.96 5.72 3.81
N LEU A 74 -22.41 6.64 4.68
CA LEU A 74 -21.84 6.82 6.02
C LEU A 74 -22.10 5.62 6.93
N ARG A 75 -23.30 5.01 6.87
CA ARG A 75 -23.60 3.79 7.62
C ARG A 75 -22.72 2.63 7.16
N LEU A 76 -22.56 2.46 5.86
CA LEU A 76 -21.73 1.40 5.27
C LEU A 76 -20.24 1.56 5.62
N LEU A 77 -19.72 2.78 5.55
CA LEU A 77 -18.37 3.07 6.03
C LEU A 77 -18.26 2.80 7.54
N GLY A 78 -19.25 3.25 8.32
CA GLY A 78 -19.31 3.05 9.77
C GLY A 78 -19.23 1.58 10.17
N THR A 79 -19.99 0.69 9.52
CA THR A 79 -19.98 -0.76 9.81
C THR A 79 -18.62 -1.39 9.52
N ALA A 80 -17.98 -1.03 8.40
CA ALA A 80 -16.62 -1.49 8.10
C ALA A 80 -15.60 -1.00 9.13
N LEU A 81 -15.68 0.27 9.53
CA LEU A 81 -14.80 0.83 10.55
C LEU A 81 -14.98 0.15 11.90
N ILE A 82 -16.22 -0.17 12.30
CA ILE A 82 -16.49 -0.95 13.52
C ILE A 82 -15.73 -2.28 13.48
N GLY A 83 -15.82 -3.02 12.37
CA GLY A 83 -15.08 -4.28 12.20
C GLY A 83 -13.57 -4.11 12.38
N THR A 84 -12.97 -3.13 11.71
CA THR A 84 -11.53 -2.86 11.84
C THR A 84 -11.11 -2.38 13.24
N LEU A 85 -11.87 -1.47 13.83
CA LEU A 85 -11.60 -0.86 15.14
C LEU A 85 -11.70 -1.86 16.28
N VAL A 86 -12.71 -2.74 16.26
CA VAL A 86 -12.88 -3.80 17.27
C VAL A 86 -11.65 -4.68 17.30
N VAL A 87 -11.18 -5.15 16.13
CA VAL A 87 -10.03 -6.05 16.06
C VAL A 87 -8.73 -5.34 16.42
N GLU A 88 -8.48 -4.13 15.91
CA GLU A 88 -7.27 -3.37 16.27
C GLU A 88 -7.24 -3.02 17.76
N THR A 89 -8.39 -2.65 18.35
CA THR A 89 -8.52 -2.35 19.79
C THR A 89 -8.30 -3.60 20.64
N ALA A 90 -8.95 -4.72 20.30
CA ALA A 90 -8.74 -6.00 20.98
C ALA A 90 -7.25 -6.43 20.92
N ALA A 91 -6.60 -6.28 19.77
CA ALA A 91 -5.19 -6.59 19.62
C ALA A 91 -4.26 -5.72 20.48
N HIS A 92 -4.64 -4.45 20.74
CA HIS A 92 -3.90 -3.60 21.69
C HIS A 92 -4.12 -4.01 23.14
N LEU A 93 -5.35 -4.40 23.50
CA LEU A 93 -5.67 -4.86 24.86
C LEU A 93 -4.92 -6.15 25.21
N VAL A 94 -4.86 -7.12 24.29
CA VAL A 94 -4.24 -8.43 24.53
C VAL A 94 -2.71 -8.37 24.53
N ARG A 95 -2.08 -7.55 23.68
CA ARG A 95 -0.61 -7.61 23.46
C ARG A 95 0.16 -6.37 23.91
N GLY A 96 -0.48 -5.40 24.57
CA GLY A 96 0.14 -4.15 24.99
C GLY A 96 0.62 -3.29 23.81
N ARG A 97 1.45 -2.25 24.09
CA ARG A 97 1.92 -1.27 23.09
C ARG A 97 2.48 -1.96 21.83
N PRO A 98 2.26 -1.40 20.62
CA PRO A 98 2.66 -2.03 19.37
C PRO A 98 4.19 -2.21 19.27
N ARG A 99 4.69 -3.41 19.58
CA ARG A 99 6.11 -3.78 19.58
C ARG A 99 6.66 -4.20 18.21
N TRP A 100 5.91 -4.06 17.12
CA TRP A 100 6.35 -4.55 15.80
C TRP A 100 7.42 -3.67 15.13
N ARG A 101 7.54 -2.39 15.51
CA ARG A 101 8.59 -1.49 15.00
C ARG A 101 9.91 -1.66 15.74
N PRO A 102 9.95 -1.77 17.08
CA PRO A 102 11.17 -2.14 17.80
C PRO A 102 11.74 -3.48 17.30
N GLY A 103 12.88 -3.44 16.61
CA GLY A 103 13.55 -4.63 16.08
C GLY A 103 13.25 -4.95 14.61
N ILE A 104 12.34 -4.23 13.94
CA ILE A 104 12.09 -4.44 12.50
C ILE A 104 13.35 -4.21 11.66
N GLY A 105 14.14 -3.19 12.03
CA GLY A 105 15.40 -2.92 11.37
C GLY A 105 16.40 -4.06 11.55
N ALA A 106 16.53 -4.60 12.77
CA ALA A 106 17.42 -5.73 13.04
C ALA A 106 17.02 -7.01 12.29
N VAL A 107 15.72 -7.32 12.24
CA VAL A 107 15.21 -8.49 11.49
C VAL A 107 15.50 -8.33 10.00
N ASN A 108 15.18 -7.18 9.41
CA ASN A 108 15.38 -6.94 7.97
C ASN A 108 16.88 -6.76 7.60
N ALA A 109 17.70 -6.24 8.51
CA ALA A 109 19.15 -6.17 8.34
C ALA A 109 19.78 -7.57 8.16
N SER A 110 19.19 -8.62 8.73
CA SER A 110 19.68 -10.00 8.56
C SER A 110 19.55 -10.56 7.12
N TYR A 111 18.76 -9.90 6.26
CA TYR A 111 18.56 -10.29 4.87
C TYR A 111 19.47 -9.50 3.92
N ARG A 112 20.73 -9.93 3.78
CA ARG A 112 21.76 -9.24 3.00
C ARG A 112 21.35 -8.90 1.56
N HIS A 113 20.56 -9.77 0.93
CA HIS A 113 20.20 -9.66 -0.49
C HIS A 113 18.81 -9.04 -0.73
N VAL A 114 18.13 -8.54 0.31
CA VAL A 114 16.75 -8.02 0.18
C VAL A 114 16.65 -6.87 -0.83
N TYR A 115 17.64 -5.97 -0.86
CA TYR A 115 17.64 -4.86 -1.81
C TYR A 115 17.85 -5.32 -3.26
N LEU A 116 18.73 -6.30 -3.48
CA LEU A 116 18.95 -6.87 -4.81
C LEU A 116 17.68 -7.57 -5.30
N ALA A 117 17.07 -8.41 -4.46
CA ALA A 117 15.82 -9.08 -4.77
C ALA A 117 14.72 -8.06 -5.10
N ALA A 118 14.60 -6.99 -4.32
CA ALA A 118 13.62 -5.93 -4.57
C ALA A 118 13.75 -5.31 -5.99
N ARG A 119 14.99 -5.05 -6.43
CA ARG A 119 15.25 -4.48 -7.78
C ARG A 119 14.95 -5.46 -8.88
N VAL A 120 15.37 -6.72 -8.74
CA VAL A 120 15.10 -7.77 -9.73
C VAL A 120 13.59 -7.98 -9.88
N VAL A 121 12.88 -8.13 -8.75
CA VAL A 121 11.42 -8.28 -8.75
C VAL A 121 10.74 -7.04 -9.34
N ALA A 122 11.24 -5.83 -9.07
CA ALA A 122 10.70 -4.61 -9.66
C ALA A 122 10.82 -4.61 -11.19
N VAL A 123 12.02 -4.89 -11.72
CA VAL A 123 12.26 -4.98 -13.17
C VAL A 123 11.37 -6.05 -13.80
N VAL A 124 11.37 -7.27 -13.25
CA VAL A 124 10.54 -8.37 -13.76
C VAL A 124 9.06 -8.01 -13.72
N SER A 125 8.59 -7.34 -12.66
CA SER A 125 7.18 -6.94 -12.56
C SER A 125 6.77 -5.93 -13.63
N VAL A 126 7.62 -4.93 -13.93
CA VAL A 126 7.34 -3.93 -14.96
C VAL A 126 7.40 -4.56 -16.35
N VAL A 127 8.43 -5.35 -16.63
CA VAL A 127 8.56 -6.07 -17.90
C VAL A 127 7.36 -6.99 -18.12
N ALA A 128 7.01 -7.82 -17.13
CA ALA A 128 5.87 -8.72 -17.23
C ALA A 128 4.54 -7.98 -17.42
N ALA A 129 4.33 -6.85 -16.74
CA ALA A 129 3.13 -6.04 -16.89
C ALA A 129 3.02 -5.39 -18.28
N VAL A 130 4.13 -4.84 -18.80
CA VAL A 130 4.17 -4.22 -20.13
C VAL A 130 4.01 -5.27 -21.22
N THR A 131 4.77 -6.37 -21.17
CA THR A 131 4.66 -7.47 -22.13
C THR A 131 3.29 -8.13 -22.08
N GLY A 132 2.73 -8.31 -20.88
CA GLY A 132 1.37 -8.83 -20.71
C GLY A 132 0.33 -7.93 -21.37
N ALA A 133 0.41 -6.62 -21.14
CA ALA A 133 -0.48 -5.63 -21.75
C ALA A 133 -0.35 -5.60 -23.28
N GLN A 134 0.87 -5.61 -23.82
CA GLN A 134 1.10 -5.72 -25.27
C GLN A 134 0.53 -7.00 -25.86
N ALA A 135 0.57 -8.09 -25.11
CA ALA A 135 0.04 -9.39 -25.51
C ALA A 135 -1.48 -9.54 -25.29
N GLY A 136 -2.19 -8.43 -25.04
CA GLY A 136 -3.65 -8.35 -24.89
C GLY A 136 -4.17 -8.66 -23.48
N HIS A 137 -3.32 -9.07 -22.53
CA HIS A 137 -3.76 -9.47 -21.20
C HIS A 137 -4.33 -8.28 -20.42
N GLY A 138 -5.62 -8.36 -20.07
CA GLY A 138 -6.30 -7.31 -19.31
C GLY A 138 -6.52 -6.01 -20.10
N THR A 139 -6.45 -6.06 -21.43
CA THR A 139 -6.80 -4.93 -22.29
C THR A 139 -8.30 -4.95 -22.59
N ILE A 140 -8.90 -3.77 -22.80
CA ILE A 140 -10.29 -3.69 -23.29
C ILE A 140 -10.38 -4.16 -24.74
N PHE A 141 -9.31 -3.98 -25.51
CA PHE A 141 -9.26 -4.37 -26.91
C PHE A 141 -9.40 -5.88 -27.10
N ALA A 142 -8.73 -6.69 -26.28
CA ALA A 142 -8.91 -8.15 -26.31
C ALA A 142 -10.33 -8.60 -25.94
N GLN A 143 -11.09 -7.79 -25.19
CA GLN A 143 -12.50 -8.07 -24.88
C GLN A 143 -13.42 -7.77 -26.08
N VAL A 144 -13.04 -6.83 -26.94
CA VAL A 144 -13.81 -6.43 -28.13
C VAL A 144 -13.47 -7.32 -29.35
N THR A 145 -12.20 -7.70 -29.51
CA THR A 145 -11.74 -8.49 -30.67
C THR A 145 -11.92 -10.00 -30.51
N ALA A 146 -12.34 -10.47 -29.32
CA ALA A 146 -12.46 -11.90 -28.98
C ALA A 146 -11.19 -12.73 -29.27
N GLU A 147 -10.01 -12.09 -29.25
CA GLU A 147 -8.75 -12.77 -29.54
C GLU A 147 -8.36 -13.73 -28.41
N ALA A 148 -7.91 -14.92 -28.81
CA ALA A 148 -7.45 -15.94 -27.87
C ALA A 148 -6.23 -15.44 -27.07
N THR A 149 -6.31 -15.50 -25.75
CA THR A 149 -5.22 -15.10 -24.84
C THR A 149 -3.90 -15.78 -25.24
N SER A 150 -2.92 -14.98 -25.66
CA SER A 150 -1.63 -15.48 -26.14
C SER A 150 -0.89 -16.34 -25.09
N PRO A 151 -0.02 -17.29 -25.49
CA PRO A 151 0.81 -18.04 -24.53
C PRO A 151 1.68 -17.13 -23.64
N ILE A 152 2.13 -16.01 -24.19
CA ILE A 152 2.94 -15.00 -23.49
C ILE A 152 2.15 -14.37 -22.34
N ALA A 153 0.86 -14.10 -22.53
CA ALA A 153 -0.03 -13.61 -21.48
C ALA A 153 -0.17 -14.63 -20.32
N ARG A 154 -0.13 -15.94 -20.60
CA ARG A 154 -0.16 -16.97 -19.55
C ARG A 154 1.14 -16.99 -18.74
N PHE A 155 2.29 -16.84 -19.39
CA PHE A 155 3.59 -16.79 -18.68
C PHE A 155 3.73 -15.54 -17.82
N THR A 156 3.34 -14.37 -18.34
CA THR A 156 3.42 -13.10 -17.57
C THR A 156 2.52 -13.11 -16.33
N SER A 157 1.42 -13.90 -16.35
CA SER A 157 0.56 -14.09 -15.16
C SER A 157 1.29 -14.74 -13.96
N LEU A 158 2.42 -15.43 -14.17
CA LEU A 158 3.23 -15.98 -13.07
C LEU A 158 3.89 -14.87 -12.22
N ALA A 159 4.03 -13.67 -12.78
CA ALA A 159 4.50 -12.49 -12.08
C ALA A 159 3.36 -11.64 -11.50
N ALA A 160 2.13 -12.17 -11.42
CA ALA A 160 0.99 -11.47 -10.83
C ALA A 160 1.31 -11.00 -9.40
N GLY A 161 1.06 -9.72 -9.14
CA GLY A 161 1.33 -9.08 -7.84
C GLY A 161 2.79 -8.82 -7.51
N TRP A 162 3.73 -9.06 -8.43
CA TRP A 162 5.15 -8.78 -8.19
C TRP A 162 5.45 -7.30 -7.99
N SER A 163 4.63 -6.38 -8.49
CA SER A 163 4.76 -4.95 -8.21
C SER A 163 4.48 -4.63 -6.73
N TYR A 164 3.55 -5.34 -6.09
CA TYR A 164 3.28 -5.27 -4.66
C TYR A 164 4.40 -5.91 -3.84
N LEU A 165 4.93 -7.04 -4.33
CA LEU A 165 6.08 -7.72 -3.73
C LEU A 165 7.33 -6.84 -3.77
N ALA A 166 7.63 -6.24 -4.92
CA ALA A 166 8.74 -5.33 -5.12
C ALA A 166 8.66 -4.17 -4.12
N LEU A 167 7.49 -3.52 -3.99
CA LEU A 167 7.30 -2.46 -3.00
C LEU A 167 7.55 -2.96 -1.58
N ALA A 168 7.01 -4.13 -1.21
CA ALA A 168 7.20 -4.69 0.12
C ALA A 168 8.69 -4.95 0.42
N LEU A 169 9.45 -5.48 -0.55
CA LEU A 169 10.89 -5.72 -0.41
C LEU A 169 11.70 -4.42 -0.40
N LEU A 170 11.28 -3.39 -1.14
CA LEU A 170 11.88 -2.05 -1.05
C LEU A 170 11.66 -1.43 0.33
N ILE A 171 10.46 -1.56 0.90
CA ILE A 171 10.16 -1.13 2.26
C ILE A 171 11.01 -1.94 3.27
N ALA A 172 11.08 -3.26 3.13
CA ALA A 172 11.92 -4.11 3.98
C ALA A 172 13.40 -3.70 3.91
N SER A 173 13.90 -3.41 2.71
CA SER A 173 15.26 -2.92 2.46
C SER A 173 15.52 -1.57 3.13
N PHE A 174 14.59 -0.62 3.00
CA PHE A 174 14.65 0.68 3.67
C PHE A 174 14.67 0.53 5.19
N LEU A 175 13.75 -0.28 5.74
CA LEU A 175 13.66 -0.52 7.18
C LEU A 175 14.89 -1.24 7.72
N GLY A 176 15.51 -2.12 6.94
CA GLY A 176 16.75 -2.83 7.28
C GLY A 176 18.03 -2.01 7.06
N GLY A 177 17.94 -0.79 6.54
CA GLY A 177 19.10 0.08 6.28
C GLY A 177 19.92 -0.28 5.03
N HIS A 178 19.45 -1.20 4.19
CA HIS A 178 20.14 -1.60 2.95
C HIS A 178 19.95 -0.59 1.81
N ALA A 179 18.84 0.17 1.84
CA ALA A 179 18.57 1.24 0.90
C ALA A 179 18.31 2.56 1.63
N THR A 180 18.91 3.65 1.14
CA THR A 180 18.52 4.98 1.57
C THR A 180 17.10 5.27 1.11
N ARG A 181 16.41 6.16 1.83
CA ARG A 181 15.05 6.60 1.49
C ARG A 181 14.93 7.02 0.03
N TRP A 182 15.87 7.83 -0.44
CA TRP A 182 15.90 8.31 -1.82
C TRP A 182 15.96 7.16 -2.84
N ARG A 183 16.88 6.20 -2.65
CA ARG A 183 16.99 5.03 -3.53
C ARG A 183 15.71 4.19 -3.54
N ALA A 184 15.09 3.99 -2.39
CA ALA A 184 13.81 3.30 -2.32
C ALA A 184 12.74 4.06 -3.12
N LEU A 185 12.64 5.39 -2.95
CA LEU A 185 11.68 6.23 -3.68
C LEU A 185 11.94 6.25 -5.19
N CYS A 186 13.20 6.24 -5.65
CA CYS A 186 13.50 6.11 -7.09
C CYS A 186 12.93 4.81 -7.68
N TRP A 187 13.07 3.69 -6.97
CA TRP A 187 12.50 2.42 -7.41
C TRP A 187 10.97 2.36 -7.30
N VAL A 188 10.38 3.05 -6.32
CA VAL A 188 8.94 3.27 -6.29
C VAL A 188 8.49 4.08 -7.51
N GLY A 189 9.22 5.14 -7.85
CA GLY A 189 8.98 5.93 -9.07
C GLY A 189 9.06 5.08 -10.34
N PHE A 190 10.04 4.17 -10.44
CA PHE A 190 10.13 3.21 -11.54
C PHE A 190 8.90 2.28 -11.62
N LEU A 191 8.44 1.74 -10.49
CA LEU A 191 7.23 0.90 -10.45
C LEU A 191 5.98 1.69 -10.88
N VAL A 192 5.84 2.93 -10.40
CA VAL A 192 4.74 3.83 -10.78
C VAL A 192 4.79 4.17 -12.27
N ALA A 193 5.96 4.49 -12.82
CA ALA A 193 6.13 4.72 -14.25
C ALA A 193 5.72 3.49 -15.08
N GLY A 194 6.07 2.28 -14.62
CA GLY A 194 5.60 1.04 -15.22
C GLY A 194 4.08 0.93 -15.25
N GLN A 195 3.39 1.29 -14.16
CA GLN A 195 1.92 1.32 -14.14
C GLN A 195 1.34 2.34 -15.13
N VAL A 196 1.94 3.54 -15.24
CA VAL A 196 1.51 4.56 -16.22
C VAL A 196 1.64 4.05 -17.65
N VAL A 197 2.75 3.38 -17.99
CA VAL A 197 2.92 2.74 -19.30
C VAL A 197 1.85 1.68 -19.54
N THR A 198 1.57 0.82 -18.55
CA THR A 198 0.50 -0.18 -18.65
C THR A 198 -0.88 0.45 -18.85
N VAL A 199 -1.17 1.60 -18.24
CA VAL A 199 -2.42 2.35 -18.49
C VAL A 199 -2.50 2.78 -19.96
N GLY A 200 -1.41 3.29 -20.52
CA GLY A 200 -1.34 3.67 -21.93
C GLY A 200 -1.61 2.48 -22.87
N LEU A 201 -1.07 1.31 -22.54
CA LEU A 201 -1.24 0.10 -23.35
C LEU A 201 -2.62 -0.56 -23.21
N THR A 202 -3.28 -0.41 -22.06
CA THR A 202 -4.54 -1.11 -21.76
C THR A 202 -5.79 -0.24 -21.92
N GLY A 203 -5.65 1.08 -21.84
CA GLY A 203 -6.78 2.01 -21.75
C GLY A 203 -7.57 1.89 -20.44
N ILE A 204 -6.97 1.30 -19.39
CA ILE A 204 -7.61 1.09 -18.08
C ILE A 204 -6.80 1.80 -16.99
N THR A 205 -7.40 2.80 -16.35
CA THR A 205 -6.76 3.60 -15.29
C THR A 205 -6.90 3.00 -13.89
N SER A 206 -8.00 2.27 -13.62
CA SER A 206 -8.34 1.77 -12.27
C SER A 206 -7.19 1.01 -11.55
N PRO A 207 -6.48 0.06 -12.19
CA PRO A 207 -5.36 -0.64 -11.54
C PRO A 207 -4.24 0.31 -11.08
N ALA A 208 -3.93 1.36 -11.84
CA ALA A 208 -2.92 2.34 -11.45
C ALA A 208 -3.35 3.18 -10.24
N PHE A 209 -4.63 3.58 -10.15
CA PHE A 209 -5.16 4.27 -8.98
C PHE A 209 -5.15 3.40 -7.73
N GLY A 210 -5.51 2.13 -7.88
CA GLY A 210 -5.38 1.12 -6.84
C GLY A 210 -3.93 0.99 -6.37
N TYR A 211 -2.98 0.86 -7.31
CA TYR A 211 -1.55 0.77 -7.00
C TYR A 211 -1.02 2.00 -6.28
N LEU A 212 -1.35 3.21 -6.74
CA LEU A 212 -0.94 4.47 -6.11
C LEU A 212 -1.49 4.61 -4.68
N SER A 213 -2.77 4.24 -4.49
CA SER A 213 -3.40 4.21 -3.17
C SER A 213 -2.69 3.22 -2.23
N PHE A 214 -2.34 2.04 -2.75
CA PHE A 214 -1.54 1.05 -2.03
C PHE A 214 -0.15 1.57 -1.67
N VAL A 215 0.58 2.20 -2.61
CA VAL A 215 1.90 2.79 -2.36
C VAL A 215 1.82 3.85 -1.27
N ALA A 216 0.82 4.72 -1.32
CA ALA A 216 0.56 5.74 -0.31
C ALA A 216 0.27 5.11 1.06
N GLY A 217 -0.65 4.14 1.13
CA GLY A 217 -1.04 3.45 2.36
C GLY A 217 0.11 2.66 2.99
N ALA A 218 0.71 1.75 2.24
CA ALA A 218 1.83 0.93 2.71
C ALA A 218 3.05 1.79 3.06
N GLY A 219 3.35 2.80 2.24
CA GLY A 219 4.43 3.75 2.45
C GLY A 219 4.24 4.59 3.72
N ALA A 220 3.02 5.07 4.00
CA ALA A 220 2.69 5.80 5.21
C ALA A 220 2.73 4.91 6.46
N VAL A 221 2.12 3.72 6.41
CA VAL A 221 2.11 2.75 7.53
C VAL A 221 3.52 2.32 7.90
N CYS A 222 4.39 2.11 6.91
CA CYS A 222 5.78 1.70 7.14
C CYS A 222 6.73 2.89 7.38
N GLY A 223 6.30 4.12 7.12
CA GLY A 223 7.09 5.34 7.30
C GLY A 223 8.10 5.64 6.18
N LEU A 224 7.94 5.04 5.01
CA LEU A 224 8.69 5.40 3.79
C LEU A 224 8.24 6.78 3.28
N LEU A 225 6.93 7.03 3.28
CA LEU A 225 6.29 8.28 2.86
C LEU A 225 5.86 9.10 4.07
N ARG A 226 6.06 10.42 3.98
CA ARG A 226 5.53 11.38 4.96
C ARG A 226 4.10 11.77 4.57
N ALA A 227 3.26 12.11 5.55
CA ALA A 227 1.88 12.55 5.30
C ALA A 227 1.81 13.70 4.28
N ARG A 228 2.71 14.69 4.38
CA ARG A 228 2.81 15.79 3.42
C ARG A 228 3.08 15.34 1.98
N GLU A 229 3.87 14.28 1.78
CA GLU A 229 4.20 13.77 0.44
C GLU A 229 3.00 13.05 -0.15
N VAL A 230 2.27 12.28 0.67
CA VAL A 230 1.01 11.64 0.26
C VAL A 230 -0.02 12.69 -0.16
N ILE A 231 -0.15 13.78 0.61
CA ILE A 231 -1.05 14.89 0.27
C ILE A 231 -0.63 15.54 -1.05
N VAL A 232 0.65 15.87 -1.22
CA VAL A 232 1.15 16.48 -2.46
C VAL A 232 0.88 15.59 -3.67
N VAL A 233 1.16 14.28 -3.57
CA VAL A 233 0.87 13.32 -4.65
C VAL A 233 -0.63 13.26 -4.94
N GLY A 234 -1.47 13.24 -3.91
CA GLY A 234 -2.94 13.25 -4.07
C GLY A 234 -3.44 14.50 -4.81
N VAL A 235 -2.94 15.69 -4.44
CA VAL A 235 -3.28 16.95 -5.13
C VAL A 235 -2.82 16.93 -6.59
N VAL A 236 -1.59 16.49 -6.85
CA VAL A 236 -1.07 16.37 -8.22
C VAL A 236 -1.91 15.43 -9.07
N LEU A 237 -2.35 14.28 -8.51
CA LEU A 237 -3.21 13.34 -9.21
C LEU A 237 -4.59 13.92 -9.51
N LEU A 238 -5.19 14.65 -8.57
CA LEU A 238 -6.48 15.31 -8.77
C LEU A 238 -6.39 16.38 -9.88
N VAL A 239 -5.30 17.15 -9.91
CA VAL A 239 -5.06 18.16 -10.96
C VAL A 239 -4.79 17.51 -12.32
N ALA A 240 -4.05 16.39 -12.35
CA ALA A 240 -3.73 15.67 -13.59
C ALA A 240 -4.91 14.81 -14.11
N TRP A 241 -5.93 14.56 -13.30
CA TRP A 241 -7.02 13.64 -13.63
C TRP A 241 -7.78 13.97 -14.91
N PRO A 242 -8.21 15.23 -15.18
CA PRO A 242 -8.90 15.56 -16.42
C PRO A 242 -8.07 15.22 -17.66
N THR A 243 -6.77 15.52 -17.63
CA THR A 243 -5.83 15.20 -18.72
C THR A 243 -5.67 13.70 -18.91
N LEU A 244 -5.50 12.94 -17.81
CA LEU A 244 -5.39 11.48 -17.88
C LEU A 244 -6.69 10.84 -18.40
N PHE A 245 -7.84 11.41 -18.06
CA PHE A 245 -9.14 10.96 -18.53
C PHE A 245 -9.33 11.22 -20.03
N ALA A 246 -8.97 12.42 -20.50
CA ALA A 246 -9.00 12.76 -21.92
C ALA A 246 -8.10 11.82 -22.74
N LEU A 247 -6.85 11.63 -22.30
CA LEU A 247 -5.90 10.71 -22.94
C LEU A 247 -6.44 9.27 -22.98
N ARG A 248 -7.02 8.79 -21.88
CA ARG A 248 -7.66 7.46 -21.84
C ARG A 248 -8.78 7.33 -22.88
N ASN A 249 -9.61 8.36 -23.02
CA ASN A 249 -10.73 8.32 -23.96
C ASN A 249 -10.24 8.35 -25.41
N GLU A 250 -9.22 9.17 -25.71
CA GLU A 250 -8.57 9.20 -27.02
C GLU A 250 -8.04 7.82 -27.42
N MET A 251 -7.25 7.18 -26.54
CA MET A 251 -6.72 5.82 -26.79
C MET A 251 -7.83 4.77 -26.98
N ARG A 252 -8.99 4.93 -26.32
CA ARG A 252 -10.14 4.02 -26.50
C ARG A 252 -10.83 4.24 -27.84
N MET A 253 -11.01 5.49 -28.24
CA MET A 253 -11.59 5.83 -29.54
C MET A 253 -10.71 5.34 -30.68
N GLU A 254 -9.39 5.55 -30.58
CA GLU A 254 -8.41 5.05 -31.55
C GLU A 254 -8.45 3.53 -31.69
N GLY A 255 -8.62 2.80 -30.58
CA GLY A 255 -8.75 1.35 -30.59
C GLY A 255 -10.18 0.83 -30.81
N GLY A 256 -11.11 1.65 -31.33
CA GLY A 256 -12.45 1.22 -31.74
C GLY A 256 -13.45 0.97 -30.61
N VAL A 257 -13.16 1.42 -29.39
CA VAL A 257 -14.06 1.30 -28.25
C VAL A 257 -14.93 2.55 -28.16
N SER A 258 -16.26 2.38 -28.16
CA SER A 258 -17.18 3.51 -28.01
C SER A 258 -16.99 4.19 -26.65
N VAL A 259 -16.81 5.50 -26.69
CA VAL A 259 -16.72 6.35 -25.50
C VAL A 259 -17.95 7.23 -25.46
N ALA A 260 -18.65 7.20 -24.33
CA ALA A 260 -19.80 8.06 -24.09
C ALA A 260 -19.33 9.53 -23.99
N ALA A 261 -19.76 10.36 -24.92
CA ALA A 261 -19.33 11.77 -25.05
C ALA A 261 -19.89 12.67 -23.93
N ASP A 262 -20.93 12.22 -23.25
CA ASP A 262 -21.65 12.90 -22.17
C ASP A 262 -21.03 12.68 -20.78
N ILE A 263 -20.08 11.74 -20.64
CA ILE A 263 -19.47 11.45 -19.33
C ILE A 263 -18.18 12.27 -19.16
N SER A 264 -18.23 13.28 -18.28
CA SER A 264 -17.06 14.11 -17.98
C SER A 264 -16.05 13.42 -17.04
N ALA A 265 -14.84 13.98 -16.95
CA ALA A 265 -13.84 13.54 -15.98
C ALA A 265 -14.35 13.68 -14.53
N VAL A 266 -15.17 14.70 -14.26
CA VAL A 266 -15.76 14.95 -12.94
C VAL A 266 -16.80 13.89 -12.60
N ASP A 267 -17.64 13.49 -13.56
CA ASP A 267 -18.63 12.42 -13.36
C ASP A 267 -17.96 11.09 -13.02
N ARG A 268 -16.76 10.85 -13.56
CA ARG A 268 -15.99 9.64 -13.23
C ARG A 268 -15.31 9.69 -11.86
N LEU A 269 -15.16 10.88 -11.27
CA LEU A 269 -14.78 11.03 -9.86
C LEU A 269 -15.98 10.90 -8.91
N ARG A 270 -17.22 10.81 -9.41
CA ARG A 270 -18.42 10.55 -8.59
C ARG A 270 -18.48 9.11 -8.09
N LEU A 271 -17.44 8.72 -7.35
CA LEU A 271 -17.30 7.44 -6.66
C LEU A 271 -18.40 7.24 -5.59
N ASP A 272 -19.00 8.34 -5.13
CA ASP A 272 -20.19 8.34 -4.28
C ASP A 272 -21.39 7.72 -4.99
N LEU A 273 -21.62 8.06 -6.28
CA LEU A 273 -22.70 7.47 -7.06
C LEU A 273 -22.48 5.97 -7.30
N GLN A 274 -21.23 5.56 -7.50
CA GLN A 274 -20.89 4.14 -7.65
C GLN A 274 -21.26 3.34 -6.39
N LEU A 275 -21.02 3.89 -5.21
CA LEU A 275 -21.34 3.22 -3.96
C LEU A 275 -22.82 3.32 -3.61
N ALA A 276 -23.49 4.42 -3.99
CA ALA A 276 -24.92 4.64 -3.79
C ALA A 276 -25.79 3.68 -4.59
N GLU A 277 -25.36 3.29 -5.80
CA GLU A 277 -26.10 2.32 -6.63
C GLU A 277 -26.37 1.00 -5.89
N ALA A 278 -25.46 0.58 -5.02
CA ALA A 278 -25.63 -0.63 -4.21
C ALA A 278 -26.84 -0.55 -3.26
N ALA A 279 -27.27 0.66 -2.86
CA ALA A 279 -28.41 0.86 -1.97
C ALA A 279 -29.77 0.50 -2.61
N ARG A 280 -29.82 0.39 -3.94
CA ARG A 280 -31.05 0.17 -4.71
C ARG A 280 -31.43 -1.29 -4.87
N HIS A 281 -30.62 -2.20 -4.35
CA HIS A 281 -30.80 -3.64 -4.52
C HIS A 281 -31.06 -4.34 -3.20
N ASP A 282 -31.89 -5.38 -3.26
CA ASP A 282 -32.10 -6.30 -2.15
C ASP A 282 -30.90 -7.23 -2.02
N VAL A 283 -30.22 -7.16 -0.87
CA VAL A 283 -28.97 -7.89 -0.59
C VAL A 283 -29.19 -9.01 0.44
N PRO A 284 -28.40 -10.11 0.41
CA PRO A 284 -27.30 -10.41 -0.51
C PRO A 284 -27.76 -10.88 -1.90
N VAL A 285 -26.98 -10.55 -2.93
CA VAL A 285 -27.20 -10.96 -4.32
C VAL A 285 -26.20 -12.03 -4.75
N ASP A 286 -26.68 -13.07 -5.43
CA ASP A 286 -25.85 -14.06 -6.10
C ASP A 286 -25.77 -13.75 -7.60
N VAL A 287 -24.57 -13.42 -8.06
CA VAL A 287 -24.24 -13.16 -9.48
C VAL A 287 -23.42 -14.30 -10.10
N GLY A 288 -23.35 -15.46 -9.44
CA GLY A 288 -22.49 -16.56 -9.82
C GLY A 288 -21.04 -16.34 -9.39
N GLN A 289 -20.82 -15.64 -8.27
CA GLN A 289 -19.50 -15.48 -7.67
C GLN A 289 -18.97 -16.85 -7.18
N PRO A 290 -17.65 -17.08 -7.24
CA PRO A 290 -17.09 -18.34 -6.78
C PRO A 290 -17.34 -18.59 -5.28
N GLY A 291 -17.56 -19.85 -4.93
CA GLY A 291 -17.65 -20.29 -3.53
C GLY A 291 -16.30 -20.37 -2.83
N ILE A 292 -16.30 -20.55 -1.50
CA ILE A 292 -15.07 -20.64 -0.68
C ILE A 292 -14.14 -21.77 -1.13
N THR A 293 -14.70 -22.91 -1.58
CA THR A 293 -13.93 -24.04 -2.10
C THR A 293 -13.21 -23.69 -3.41
N GLU A 294 -13.83 -22.87 -4.24
CA GLU A 294 -13.26 -22.39 -5.49
C GLU A 294 -12.14 -21.38 -5.24
N TYR A 295 -12.16 -20.64 -4.13
CA TYR A 295 -11.07 -19.70 -3.81
C TYR A 295 -9.71 -20.40 -3.76
N ALA A 296 -9.66 -21.62 -3.24
CA ALA A 296 -8.43 -22.42 -3.21
C ALA A 296 -8.01 -22.84 -4.62
N ARG A 297 -8.94 -23.31 -5.47
CA ARG A 297 -8.66 -23.70 -6.86
C ARG A 297 -8.13 -22.52 -7.67
N TYR A 298 -8.87 -21.40 -7.68
CA TYR A 298 -8.48 -20.19 -8.41
C TYR A 298 -7.22 -19.53 -7.83
N GLY A 299 -7.03 -19.61 -6.51
CA GLY A 299 -5.96 -18.96 -5.77
C GLY A 299 -4.62 -19.68 -5.81
N LEU A 300 -4.64 -21.00 -5.68
CA LEU A 300 -3.42 -21.80 -5.50
C LEU A 300 -2.90 -22.43 -6.79
N VAL A 301 -3.79 -22.75 -7.73
CA VAL A 301 -3.42 -23.37 -9.00
C VAL A 301 -3.24 -22.27 -10.05
N PRO A 302 -2.05 -22.07 -10.63
CA PRO A 302 -1.86 -21.13 -11.74
C PRO A 302 -2.75 -21.51 -12.93
N ARG A 303 -3.25 -20.52 -13.69
CA ARG A 303 -4.11 -20.78 -14.87
C ARG A 303 -3.46 -21.72 -15.88
N LEU A 304 -2.13 -21.67 -15.98
CA LEU A 304 -1.37 -22.53 -16.88
C LEU A 304 -1.56 -24.02 -16.57
N LEU A 305 -1.82 -24.37 -15.30
CA LEU A 305 -2.00 -25.75 -14.82
C LEU A 305 -3.49 -26.14 -14.69
N ASP A 306 -4.42 -25.21 -14.91
CA ASP A 306 -5.87 -25.42 -14.86
C ASP A 306 -6.54 -24.65 -16.01
N PRO A 307 -6.40 -25.14 -17.26
CA PRO A 307 -6.86 -24.45 -18.45
C PRO A 307 -8.39 -24.40 -18.56
N ASP A 308 -9.09 -25.40 -17.99
CA ASP A 308 -10.55 -25.54 -18.06
C ASP A 308 -11.29 -24.63 -17.08
N ARG A 309 -10.56 -23.86 -16.25
CA ARG A 309 -11.19 -22.95 -15.30
C ARG A 309 -11.86 -21.76 -16.02
N PRO A 310 -13.11 -21.43 -15.68
CA PRO A 310 -13.76 -20.23 -16.18
C PRO A 310 -12.96 -18.94 -15.87
N PRO A 311 -13.09 -17.88 -16.69
CA PRO A 311 -12.52 -16.59 -16.35
C PRO A 311 -13.20 -16.04 -15.10
N LEU A 312 -12.40 -15.55 -14.15
CA LEU A 312 -12.89 -14.90 -12.95
C LEU A 312 -13.03 -13.40 -13.21
N SER A 313 -14.25 -12.88 -13.13
CA SER A 313 -14.50 -11.44 -13.10
C SER A 313 -15.86 -11.14 -12.45
N THR A 314 -15.88 -11.11 -11.12
CA THR A 314 -17.11 -10.76 -10.40
C THR A 314 -17.55 -9.32 -10.70
N GLY A 315 -16.61 -8.42 -10.98
CA GLY A 315 -16.95 -7.07 -11.44
C GLY A 315 -17.72 -7.04 -12.77
N MET A 316 -17.38 -7.94 -13.71
CA MET A 316 -18.14 -8.09 -14.96
C MET A 316 -19.51 -8.73 -14.71
N GLN A 317 -19.59 -9.73 -13.83
CA GLN A 317 -20.87 -10.36 -13.46
C GLN A 317 -21.83 -9.35 -12.81
N ILE A 318 -21.33 -8.51 -11.90
CA ILE A 318 -22.09 -7.40 -11.32
C ILE A 318 -22.55 -6.43 -12.42
N ASN A 319 -21.66 -6.03 -13.34
CA ASN A 319 -22.05 -5.15 -14.43
C ASN A 319 -23.18 -5.73 -15.29
N LEU A 320 -23.09 -7.02 -15.66
CA LEU A 320 -24.11 -7.70 -16.43
C LEU A 320 -25.44 -7.79 -15.66
N TYR A 321 -25.38 -8.06 -14.35
CA TYR A 321 -26.57 -8.06 -13.48
C TYR A 321 -27.26 -6.68 -13.46
N LEU A 322 -26.47 -5.60 -13.46
CA LEU A 322 -26.98 -4.22 -13.52
C LEU A 322 -27.46 -3.79 -14.93
N GLY A 323 -27.44 -4.70 -15.91
CA GLY A 323 -27.85 -4.42 -17.30
C GLY A 323 -26.77 -3.77 -18.17
N GLY A 324 -25.51 -3.76 -17.72
CA GLY A 324 -24.36 -3.29 -18.49
C GLY A 324 -23.86 -4.30 -19.53
N SER A 325 -22.86 -3.90 -20.34
CA SER A 325 -22.27 -4.76 -21.38
C SER A 325 -21.06 -5.56 -20.90
N ALA A 326 -20.77 -6.70 -21.53
CA ALA A 326 -19.57 -7.50 -21.24
C ALA A 326 -18.23 -6.78 -21.55
N THR A 327 -18.27 -5.69 -22.33
CA THR A 327 -17.11 -4.84 -22.70
C THR A 327 -16.86 -3.70 -21.71
N SER A 328 -17.72 -3.56 -20.69
CA SER A 328 -17.54 -2.64 -19.59
C SER A 328 -17.42 -3.40 -18.27
N ALA A 329 -16.50 -2.98 -17.42
CA ALA A 329 -16.38 -3.48 -16.05
C ALA A 329 -16.78 -2.35 -15.12
N TYR A 330 -18.08 -2.16 -14.94
CA TYR A 330 -18.60 -1.35 -13.85
C TYR A 330 -18.86 -2.27 -12.66
N SER A 331 -18.14 -2.06 -11.58
CA SER A 331 -18.45 -2.68 -10.29
C SER A 331 -18.59 -1.61 -9.25
N PHE A 332 -19.18 -1.95 -8.11
CA PHE A 332 -19.10 -1.09 -6.95
C PHE A 332 -17.64 -1.00 -6.47
N LEU A 333 -17.38 -0.07 -5.54
CA LEU A 333 -16.15 -0.07 -4.74
C LEU A 333 -16.12 -1.25 -3.79
N ALA A 334 -14.97 -1.54 -3.17
CA ALA A 334 -14.81 -2.70 -2.28
C ALA A 334 -15.92 -2.80 -1.21
N LEU A 335 -16.28 -1.68 -0.57
CA LEU A 335 -17.39 -1.65 0.40
C LEU A 335 -18.73 -2.05 -0.22
N GLY A 336 -19.02 -1.53 -1.41
CA GLY A 336 -20.26 -1.80 -2.12
C GLY A 336 -20.33 -3.24 -2.61
N ASN A 337 -19.21 -3.80 -3.09
CA ASN A 337 -19.16 -5.20 -3.52
C ASN A 337 -19.43 -6.16 -2.36
N VAL A 338 -18.79 -5.93 -1.21
CA VAL A 338 -19.02 -6.77 -0.01
C VAL A 338 -20.46 -6.62 0.48
N TYR A 339 -20.99 -5.40 0.51
CA TYR A 339 -22.40 -5.18 0.89
C TYR A 339 -23.38 -5.86 -0.06
N PHE A 340 -23.14 -5.73 -1.37
CA PHE A 340 -24.01 -6.28 -2.39
C PHE A 340 -24.05 -7.82 -2.36
N LEU A 341 -22.90 -8.46 -2.16
CA LEU A 341 -22.77 -9.92 -2.18
C LEU A 341 -23.03 -10.59 -0.83
N ASP A 342 -22.65 -9.96 0.29
CA ASP A 342 -22.71 -10.58 1.63
C ASP A 342 -23.67 -9.85 2.61
N GLY A 343 -24.26 -8.74 2.19
CA GLY A 343 -25.19 -7.94 3.00
C GLY A 343 -24.55 -7.17 4.16
N TRP A 344 -25.40 -6.64 5.04
CA TRP A 344 -24.99 -5.77 6.17
C TRP A 344 -24.04 -6.45 7.17
N LEU A 345 -24.19 -7.75 7.40
CA LEU A 345 -23.34 -8.51 8.31
C LEU A 345 -22.00 -8.89 7.65
N GLY A 346 -21.98 -9.09 6.33
CA GLY A 346 -20.78 -9.39 5.57
C GLY A 346 -19.72 -8.30 5.70
N VAL A 347 -20.13 -7.03 5.61
CA VAL A 347 -19.22 -5.87 5.67
C VAL A 347 -18.34 -5.85 6.93
N PRO A 348 -18.88 -5.79 8.16
CA PRO A 348 -18.04 -5.78 9.37
C PRO A 348 -17.23 -7.07 9.52
N LEU A 349 -17.78 -8.24 9.16
CA LEU A 349 -17.09 -9.52 9.27
C LEU A 349 -15.88 -9.62 8.32
N TYR A 350 -16.05 -9.20 7.07
CA TYR A 350 -15.01 -9.15 6.06
C TYR A 350 -13.84 -8.26 6.52
N TYR A 351 -14.15 -7.02 6.89
CA TYR A 351 -13.13 -6.06 7.32
C TYR A 351 -12.49 -6.45 8.65
N ALA A 352 -13.24 -7.04 9.60
CA ALA A 352 -12.67 -7.59 10.83
C ALA A 352 -11.71 -8.75 10.53
N GLY A 353 -12.10 -9.70 9.68
CA GLY A 353 -11.29 -10.86 9.30
C GLY A 353 -9.96 -10.45 8.67
N TRP A 354 -9.99 -9.58 7.66
CA TRP A 354 -8.76 -9.11 7.00
C TRP A 354 -7.91 -8.19 7.88
N THR A 355 -8.54 -7.43 8.78
CA THR A 355 -7.82 -6.69 9.82
C THR A 355 -7.09 -7.61 10.78
N LEU A 356 -7.73 -8.72 11.20
CA LEU A 356 -7.11 -9.72 12.06
C LEU A 356 -5.88 -10.34 11.37
N VAL A 357 -6.01 -10.72 10.10
CA VAL A 357 -4.89 -11.23 9.29
C VAL A 357 -3.75 -10.20 9.23
N ALA A 358 -4.05 -8.94 8.90
CA ALA A 358 -3.06 -7.87 8.83
C ALA A 358 -2.32 -7.66 10.18
N ILE A 359 -3.06 -7.67 11.30
CA ILE A 359 -2.49 -7.55 12.64
C ILE A 359 -1.62 -8.76 12.99
N LEU A 360 -2.06 -9.98 12.66
CA LEU A 360 -1.27 -11.19 12.87
C LEU A 360 0.04 -11.10 12.08
N LEU A 361 -0.02 -10.67 10.82
CA LEU A 361 1.17 -10.48 9.98
C LEU A 361 2.13 -9.42 10.54
N LEU A 362 1.63 -8.34 11.14
CA LEU A 362 2.48 -7.31 11.75
C LEU A 362 2.98 -7.67 13.16
N ARG A 363 2.18 -8.37 13.97
CA ARG A 363 2.42 -8.51 15.42
C ARG A 363 2.66 -9.93 15.92
N ALA A 364 2.48 -10.98 15.11
CA ALA A 364 2.68 -12.36 15.57
C ALA A 364 4.17 -12.66 15.85
N LYS A 365 4.47 -13.16 17.06
CA LYS A 365 5.79 -13.69 17.44
C LYS A 365 6.98 -12.75 17.11
N GLY A 366 6.81 -11.44 17.29
CA GLY A 366 7.87 -10.43 17.13
C GLY A 366 7.78 -9.58 15.85
N SER A 367 8.87 -8.86 15.55
CA SER A 367 8.98 -7.93 14.42
C SER A 367 8.90 -8.64 13.06
N PRO A 368 8.16 -8.07 12.07
CA PRO A 368 7.98 -8.70 10.77
C PRO A 368 9.26 -8.60 9.92
N GLY A 369 9.70 -9.75 9.37
CA GLY A 369 10.72 -9.79 8.31
C GLY A 369 10.11 -9.59 6.92
N PRO A 370 10.93 -9.71 5.84
CA PRO A 370 10.50 -9.41 4.48
C PRO A 370 9.27 -10.21 4.05
N ALA A 371 9.21 -11.51 4.34
CA ALA A 371 8.07 -12.35 3.96
C ALA A 371 6.74 -11.91 4.62
N ARG A 372 6.76 -11.63 5.93
CA ARG A 372 5.57 -11.14 6.64
C ARG A 372 5.13 -9.77 6.15
N LEU A 373 6.10 -8.91 5.81
CA LEU A 373 5.82 -7.60 5.23
C LEU A 373 5.22 -7.72 3.82
N SER A 374 5.71 -8.64 2.98
CA SER A 374 5.13 -8.93 1.67
C SER A 374 3.69 -9.42 1.78
N LEU A 375 3.41 -10.39 2.65
CA LEU A 375 2.05 -10.86 2.90
C LEU A 375 1.15 -9.72 3.39
N PHE A 376 1.64 -8.88 4.31
CA PHE A 376 0.89 -7.71 4.79
C PHE A 376 0.58 -6.75 3.64
N CYS A 377 1.55 -6.48 2.76
CA CYS A 377 1.34 -5.68 1.57
C CYS A 377 0.32 -6.31 0.61
N PHE A 378 0.29 -7.64 0.45
CA PHE A 378 -0.75 -8.30 -0.35
C PHE A 378 -2.15 -8.16 0.26
N VAL A 379 -2.27 -8.19 1.59
CA VAL A 379 -3.54 -7.89 2.26
C VAL A 379 -3.98 -6.45 1.99
N LEU A 380 -3.06 -5.48 2.06
CA LEU A 380 -3.35 -4.08 1.76
C LEU A 380 -3.68 -3.83 0.27
N ALA A 381 -3.02 -4.53 -0.64
CA ALA A 381 -3.17 -4.36 -2.09
C ALA A 381 -4.34 -5.14 -2.69
N GLY A 382 -4.81 -6.19 -2.01
CA GLY A 382 -5.96 -6.98 -2.42
C GLY A 382 -7.17 -6.67 -1.52
N PRO A 383 -7.48 -7.52 -0.53
CA PRO A 383 -8.73 -7.43 0.24
C PRO A 383 -9.02 -6.09 0.92
N LEU A 384 -8.00 -5.39 1.42
CA LEU A 384 -8.19 -4.10 2.10
C LEU A 384 -8.08 -2.89 1.16
N LEU A 385 -7.81 -3.10 -0.13
CA LEU A 385 -7.78 -2.02 -1.10
C LEU A 385 -9.21 -1.57 -1.42
N TRP A 386 -9.47 -0.27 -1.34
CA TRP A 386 -10.80 0.31 -1.55
C TRP A 386 -11.34 0.13 -2.98
N SER A 387 -10.46 -0.03 -3.96
CA SER A 387 -10.80 -0.30 -5.36
C SER A 387 -10.80 -1.80 -5.69
N SER A 388 -10.79 -2.68 -4.67
CA SER A 388 -10.77 -4.13 -4.89
C SER A 388 -12.16 -4.67 -5.21
N SER A 389 -12.20 -5.71 -6.06
CA SER A 389 -13.42 -6.46 -6.36
C SER A 389 -13.49 -7.67 -5.44
N HIS A 390 -14.48 -7.73 -4.56
CA HIS A 390 -14.77 -8.91 -3.76
C HIS A 390 -15.63 -9.88 -4.58
N PRO A 391 -15.36 -11.20 -4.59
CA PRO A 391 -14.28 -11.91 -3.89
C PRO A 391 -12.95 -12.05 -4.65
N ASP A 392 -12.85 -11.54 -5.88
CA ASP A 392 -11.65 -11.63 -6.74
C ASP A 392 -10.34 -11.24 -6.03
N SER A 393 -10.39 -10.23 -5.14
CA SER A 393 -9.24 -9.74 -4.38
C SER A 393 -8.70 -10.75 -3.35
N MET A 394 -9.55 -11.64 -2.82
CA MET A 394 -9.15 -12.72 -1.93
C MET A 394 -8.41 -13.83 -2.69
N ILE A 395 -8.90 -14.16 -3.89
CA ILE A 395 -8.24 -15.06 -4.82
C ILE A 395 -6.90 -14.47 -5.26
N GLY A 396 -6.89 -13.19 -5.62
CA GLY A 396 -5.67 -12.46 -5.97
C GLY A 396 -4.62 -12.47 -4.85
N PHE A 397 -5.03 -12.34 -3.59
CA PHE A 397 -4.12 -12.49 -2.44
C PHE A 397 -3.43 -13.86 -2.40
N LEU A 398 -4.17 -14.95 -2.66
CA LEU A 398 -3.60 -16.30 -2.73
C LEU A 398 -2.64 -16.43 -3.92
N GLN A 399 -3.04 -15.94 -5.10
CA GLN A 399 -2.21 -15.97 -6.31
C GLN A 399 -0.91 -15.20 -6.11
N HIS A 400 -0.97 -13.99 -5.54
CA HIS A 400 0.21 -13.19 -5.22
C HIS A 400 1.12 -13.90 -4.21
N THR A 401 0.52 -14.59 -3.24
CA THR A 401 1.28 -15.35 -2.25
C THR A 401 2.04 -16.51 -2.89
N VAL A 402 1.38 -17.29 -3.74
CA VAL A 402 2.01 -18.40 -4.49
C VAL A 402 3.09 -17.88 -5.43
N ALA A 403 2.79 -16.85 -6.20
CA ALA A 403 3.73 -16.20 -7.13
C ALA A 403 4.99 -15.65 -6.42
N ALA A 404 4.86 -15.24 -5.15
CA ALA A 404 5.97 -14.73 -4.36
C ALA A 404 6.85 -15.81 -3.72
N LEU A 405 6.38 -17.06 -3.61
CA LEU A 405 7.09 -18.14 -2.92
C LEU A 405 8.54 -18.32 -3.37
N PRO A 406 8.88 -18.35 -4.67
CA PRO A 406 10.27 -18.54 -5.10
C PRO A 406 11.20 -17.45 -4.56
N VAL A 407 10.76 -16.19 -4.60
CA VAL A 407 11.53 -15.05 -4.09
C VAL A 407 11.67 -15.11 -2.57
N LEU A 408 10.58 -15.43 -1.86
CA LEU A 408 10.59 -15.50 -0.40
C LEU A 408 11.44 -16.67 0.12
N LEU A 409 11.42 -17.81 -0.55
CA LEU A 409 12.27 -18.96 -0.26
C LEU A 409 13.75 -18.64 -0.52
N LEU A 410 14.05 -17.97 -1.64
CA LEU A 410 15.41 -17.51 -1.95
C LEU A 410 15.93 -16.54 -0.87
N LEU A 411 15.11 -15.59 -0.43
CA LEU A 411 15.47 -14.66 0.64
C LEU A 411 15.67 -15.38 1.99
N ARG A 412 14.88 -16.41 2.26
CA ARG A 412 15.05 -17.24 3.47
C ARG A 412 16.34 -18.04 3.42
N TYR A 413 16.69 -18.61 2.28
CA TYR A 413 17.91 -19.39 2.08
C TYR A 413 19.17 -18.51 2.15
N THR A 414 19.10 -17.32 1.57
CA THR A 414 20.21 -16.34 1.57
C THR A 414 20.27 -15.47 2.83
N ARG A 415 19.48 -15.81 3.86
CA ARG A 415 19.50 -15.11 5.15
C ARG A 415 20.87 -15.28 5.78
N GLY A 416 21.55 -14.15 6.01
CA GLY A 416 22.82 -14.19 6.72
C GLY A 416 22.59 -14.65 8.15
N ARG A 417 23.42 -15.58 8.65
CA ARG A 417 23.64 -15.71 10.08
C ARG A 417 24.23 -14.39 10.54
N ALA A 418 23.37 -13.45 10.97
CA ALA A 418 23.83 -12.21 11.56
C ALA A 418 24.71 -12.60 12.77
N ARG A 419 26.03 -12.46 12.59
CA ARG A 419 27.04 -12.65 13.62
C ARG A 419 26.58 -11.87 14.85
N GLY A 420 26.53 -12.55 16.00
CA GLY A 420 26.20 -11.98 17.29
C GLY A 420 27.16 -10.86 17.69
N ARG A 421 26.93 -9.65 17.18
CA ARG A 421 27.70 -8.45 17.52
C ARG A 421 26.90 -7.39 18.27
N HIS A 422 25.64 -7.65 18.62
CA HIS A 422 24.82 -6.71 19.40
C HIS A 422 24.23 -7.29 20.70
N ALA A 423 24.68 -8.47 21.13
CA ALA A 423 24.42 -8.95 22.49
C ALA A 423 25.47 -8.45 23.52
N ALA A 424 26.49 -7.70 23.07
CA ALA A 424 27.56 -7.19 23.94
C ALA A 424 27.40 -5.70 24.36
N GLU A 425 26.43 -4.97 23.80
CA GLU A 425 26.20 -3.55 24.15
C GLU A 425 24.74 -3.29 24.54
N ALA A 426 24.32 -3.94 25.62
CA ALA A 426 23.26 -3.43 26.48
C ALA A 426 23.55 -3.80 27.94
N GLY A 427 24.83 -3.81 28.32
CA GLY A 427 25.17 -3.66 29.73
C GLY A 427 24.77 -2.25 30.13
N PRO A 428 23.93 -2.05 31.17
CA PRO A 428 23.72 -0.71 31.70
C PRO A 428 25.10 -0.19 32.08
N ARG A 429 25.56 0.88 31.42
CA ARG A 429 26.71 1.64 31.88
C ARG A 429 26.36 2.09 33.29
N ARG A 430 26.81 1.34 34.30
CA ARG A 430 26.96 1.83 35.66
C ARG A 430 27.74 3.14 35.53
N PRO A 431 27.23 4.28 36.01
CA PRO A 431 28.03 5.48 36.09
C PRO A 431 29.23 5.16 36.99
N LEU A 432 30.39 4.99 36.38
CA LEU A 432 31.67 4.97 37.05
C LEU A 432 31.93 6.42 37.45
N GLY A 433 31.53 6.80 38.65
CA GLY A 433 31.53 8.21 39.04
C GLY A 433 31.00 8.46 40.44
N LEU A 434 31.59 7.81 41.43
CA LEU A 434 31.73 8.34 42.80
C LEU A 434 32.82 7.52 43.48
N LEU A 435 34.07 7.87 43.15
CA LEU A 435 35.21 7.60 44.00
C LEU A 435 34.91 8.26 45.35
N LYS A 436 34.62 7.44 46.36
CA LYS A 436 34.56 7.85 47.75
C LYS A 436 36.00 8.30 48.12
N PRO A 437 36.23 9.56 48.54
CA PRO A 437 37.54 9.96 49.04
C PRO A 437 37.88 9.11 50.28
N ALA A 438 39.14 8.68 50.33
CA ALA A 438 39.70 7.90 51.42
C ALA A 438 39.47 8.59 52.76
N GLU A 439 38.91 7.87 53.72
CA GLU A 439 38.87 8.28 55.12
C GLU A 439 40.30 8.29 55.67
N PRO A 440 40.77 9.38 56.29
CA PRO A 440 42.04 9.38 57.00
C PRO A 440 41.91 8.53 58.26
N CYS A 441 42.77 7.51 58.39
CA CYS A 441 43.01 6.79 59.62
C CYS A 441 43.40 7.78 60.72
N PHE A 442 42.50 8.03 61.67
CA PHE A 442 42.86 8.60 62.96
C PHE A 442 43.24 7.46 63.90
N ASN A 443 44.55 7.29 64.06
CA ASN A 443 45.13 6.67 65.25
C ASN A 443 44.97 7.63 66.43
N GLY A 444 44.53 7.15 67.60
CA GLY A 444 44.59 7.97 68.80
C GLY A 444 43.91 7.44 70.06
N ARG A 445 44.57 6.48 70.72
CA ARG A 445 44.55 6.11 72.15
C ARG A 445 43.32 5.40 72.74
#